data_AF-A0A3E1NYP2-F1
#
_entry.id   AF-A0A3E1NYP2-F1
#
_cell.length_a   1.000
_cell.length_b   1.000
_cell.length_c   1.000
_cell.angle_alpha   90.00
_cell.angle_beta   90.00
_cell.angle_gamma   90.00
#
_symmetry.space_group_name_H-M   'P 1'
#
loop_
_entity.id
_entity.type
_entity.pdbx_description
1 polymer ?
#
loop_
_entity_poly.entity_id
_entity_poly.type
_entity_poly.pdbx_seq_one_letter_code
_entity_poly.pdbx_strand_id
1 'polypeptide(L)'
;MTDISNAPLYNIYLLIECGFISCFFYHLYLQYTNKRSLLLIWLCIFMVMYVLEGLQFHFAKFVNVTASTESVVFVLASLYFYYLILRDDQYIVLNSYAPFWWVNGTLIFYFGSTATNIFNDYLVHEIKLITMSIRYVTYSILNVLLYACWSYAFICRFLQRKYYSSSV
;
A
#
# COMPACT_ATOMS: atom_id res chain seq x y z
N MET A 1 -19.14 20.74 -22.41
CA MET A 1 -17.82 20.13 -22.19
C MET A 1 -18.06 18.99 -21.22
N THR A 2 -18.11 17.74 -21.69
CA THR A 2 -18.38 16.60 -20.82
C THR A 2 -17.16 16.42 -19.92
N ASP A 3 -17.31 16.73 -18.62
CA ASP A 3 -16.29 16.41 -17.62
C ASP A 3 -16.09 14.89 -17.64
N ILE A 4 -15.01 14.44 -18.28
CA ILE A 4 -14.61 13.04 -18.26
C ILE A 4 -14.13 12.78 -16.83
N SER A 5 -15.01 12.22 -16.01
CA SER A 5 -14.67 11.82 -14.65
C SER A 5 -13.57 10.76 -14.71
N ASN A 6 -12.45 11.01 -14.04
CA ASN A 6 -11.37 10.03 -13.91
C ASN A 6 -11.71 8.90 -12.92
N ALA A 7 -12.89 8.95 -12.27
CA ALA A 7 -13.30 7.99 -11.26
C ALA A 7 -13.24 6.51 -11.73
N PRO A 8 -13.70 6.15 -12.95
CA PRO A 8 -13.62 4.75 -13.41
C PRO A 8 -12.18 4.25 -13.51
N LEU A 9 -11.24 5.11 -13.93
CA LEU A 9 -9.82 4.77 -14.04
C LEU A 9 -9.21 4.51 -12.66
N TYR A 10 -9.50 5.39 -11.68
CA TYR A 10 -9.05 5.19 -10.31
C TYR A 10 -9.66 3.97 -9.63
N ASN A 11 -10.91 3.64 -9.95
CA ASN A 11 -11.57 2.44 -9.43
C ASN A 11 -10.92 1.15 -9.96
N ILE A 12 -10.54 1.11 -11.25
CA ILE A 12 -9.79 -0.02 -11.82
C ILE A 12 -8.39 -0.09 -11.21
N TYR A 13 -7.71 1.06 -11.08
CA TYR A 13 -6.40 1.13 -10.44
C TYR A 13 -6.43 0.54 -9.03
N LEU A 14 -7.47 0.84 -8.24
CA LEU A 14 -7.64 0.32 -6.87
C LEU A 14 -7.69 -1.22 -6.83
N LEU A 15 -8.38 -1.86 -7.78
CA LEU A 15 -8.41 -3.34 -7.86
C LEU A 15 -7.03 -3.93 -8.15
N ILE A 16 -6.28 -3.29 -9.06
CA ILE A 16 -4.93 -3.72 -9.44
C ILE A 16 -3.96 -3.51 -8.27
N GLU A 17 -4.02 -2.35 -7.62
CA GLU A 17 -3.23 -1.99 -6.45
C GLU A 17 -3.45 -2.98 -5.31
N CYS A 18 -4.72 -3.23 -4.96
CA CYS A 18 -5.07 -4.16 -3.90
C CYS A 18 -4.56 -5.57 -4.17
N GLY A 19 -4.75 -6.05 -5.41
CA GLY A 19 -4.28 -7.37 -5.84
C GLY A 19 -2.76 -7.49 -5.81
N PHE A 20 -2.03 -6.49 -6.32
CA PHE A 20 -0.58 -6.46 -6.36
C PHE A 20 0.02 -6.51 -4.95
N ILE A 21 -0.45 -5.66 -4.05
CA ILE A 21 0.10 -5.54 -2.69
C ILE A 21 -0.25 -6.75 -1.84
N SER A 22 -1.49 -7.22 -1.93
CA SER A 22 -1.92 -8.43 -1.25
C SER A 22 -1.11 -9.65 -1.70
N CYS A 23 -0.77 -9.74 -2.99
CA CYS A 23 0.09 -10.79 -3.54
C CYS A 23 1.52 -10.71 -2.98
N PHE A 24 2.11 -9.51 -2.89
CA PHE A 24 3.43 -9.32 -2.28
C PHE A 24 3.45 -9.75 -0.81
N PHE A 25 2.47 -9.32 -0.02
CA PHE A 25 2.33 -9.75 1.38
C PHE A 25 2.15 -11.26 1.50
N TYR A 26 1.37 -11.87 0.61
CA TYR A 26 1.21 -13.32 0.57
C TYR A 26 2.53 -14.06 0.38
N HIS A 27 3.33 -13.65 -0.61
CA HIS A 27 4.65 -14.25 -0.85
C HIS A 27 5.63 -13.99 0.30
N LEU A 28 5.51 -12.84 0.96
CA LEU A 28 6.31 -12.51 2.14
C LEU A 28 5.98 -13.42 3.32
N TYR A 29 4.69 -13.60 3.62
CA TYR A 29 4.25 -14.43 4.74
C TYR A 29 4.41 -15.92 4.51
N LEU A 30 4.49 -16.38 3.26
CA LEU A 30 4.69 -17.79 2.95
C LEU A 30 5.96 -18.36 3.60
N GLN A 31 6.96 -17.51 3.87
CA GLN A 31 8.20 -17.88 4.58
C GLN A 31 7.98 -18.16 6.08
N TYR A 32 6.95 -17.56 6.67
CA TYR A 32 6.67 -17.63 8.12
C TYR A 32 5.45 -18.50 8.44
N THR A 33 4.39 -18.40 7.62
CA THR A 33 3.10 -19.08 7.84
C THR A 33 2.44 -19.44 6.50
N ASN A 34 1.92 -20.66 6.36
CA ASN A 34 1.20 -21.09 5.16
C ASN A 34 -0.31 -20.83 5.29
N LYS A 35 -0.71 -19.57 5.49
CA LYS A 35 -2.12 -19.18 5.71
C LYS A 35 -2.77 -18.57 4.46
N ARG A 36 -2.84 -19.34 3.37
CA ARG A 36 -3.52 -18.94 2.11
C ARG A 36 -4.97 -18.49 2.33
N SER A 37 -5.65 -19.10 3.30
CA SER A 37 -7.03 -18.79 3.65
C SER A 37 -7.22 -17.34 4.09
N LEU A 38 -6.24 -16.75 4.79
CA LEU A 38 -6.34 -15.37 5.27
C LEU A 38 -6.34 -14.36 4.12
N LEU A 39 -5.49 -14.59 3.11
CA LEU A 39 -5.47 -13.79 1.88
C LEU A 39 -6.81 -13.87 1.14
N LEU A 40 -7.34 -15.08 0.96
CA LEU A 40 -8.62 -15.28 0.26
C LEU A 40 -9.77 -14.61 1.01
N ILE A 41 -9.82 -14.74 2.33
CA ILE A 41 -10.84 -14.07 3.16
C ILE A 41 -10.75 -12.54 2.99
N TRP A 42 -9.54 -11.98 3.06
CA TRP A 42 -9.32 -10.55 2.85
C TRP A 42 -9.80 -10.09 1.46
N LEU A 43 -9.38 -10.77 0.40
CA LEU A 43 -9.76 -10.43 -0.98
C LEU A 43 -11.28 -10.54 -1.18
N CYS A 44 -11.93 -11.54 -0.60
CA CYS A 44 -13.39 -11.66 -0.64
C CYS A 44 -14.07 -10.48 0.07
N ILE A 45 -13.61 -10.11 1.27
CA ILE A 45 -14.16 -8.95 2.01
C ILE A 45 -13.97 -7.66 1.21
N PHE A 46 -12.78 -7.44 0.67
CA PHE A 46 -12.47 -6.28 -0.17
C PHE A 46 -13.38 -6.21 -1.39
N MET A 47 -13.56 -7.31 -2.12
CA MET A 47 -14.44 -7.35 -3.29
C MET A 47 -15.90 -7.07 -2.95
N VAL A 48 -16.39 -7.57 -1.81
CA VAL A 48 -17.74 -7.27 -1.34
C VAL A 48 -17.89 -5.77 -1.05
N MET A 49 -16.95 -5.16 -0.33
CA MET A 49 -17.00 -3.72 -0.06
C MET A 49 -16.93 -2.88 -1.33
N TYR A 50 -16.03 -3.21 -2.25
CA TYR A 50 -15.88 -2.53 -3.54
C TYR A 50 -17.17 -2.56 -4.36
N VAL A 51 -17.83 -3.73 -4.44
CA VAL A 51 -19.09 -3.86 -5.17
C VAL A 51 -20.22 -3.11 -4.50
N LEU A 52 -20.35 -3.20 -3.17
CA LEU A 52 -21.41 -2.49 -2.42
C LEU A 52 -21.30 -0.96 -2.58
N GLU A 53 -20.10 -0.41 -2.37
CA GLU A 53 -19.87 1.03 -2.51
C GLU A 53 -19.98 1.46 -3.98
N GLY A 54 -19.47 0.65 -4.92
CA GLY A 54 -19.60 0.91 -6.36
C GLY A 54 -21.06 0.96 -6.83
N LEU A 55 -21.91 0.04 -6.36
CA LEU A 55 -23.35 0.03 -6.66
C LEU A 55 -24.07 1.23 -6.04
N GLN A 56 -23.72 1.64 -4.82
CA GLN A 56 -24.31 2.80 -4.16
C GLN A 56 -24.11 4.10 -4.95
N PHE A 57 -22.98 4.25 -5.63
CA PHE A 57 -22.64 5.44 -6.41
C PHE A 57 -22.72 5.24 -7.93
N HIS A 58 -23.33 4.15 -8.40
CA HIS A 58 -23.42 3.77 -9.82
C HIS A 58 -22.07 3.83 -10.56
N PHE A 59 -20.95 3.55 -9.87
CA PHE A 59 -19.58 3.66 -10.37
C PHE A 59 -19.19 5.05 -10.93
N ALA A 60 -20.00 6.08 -10.70
CA ALA A 60 -19.75 7.44 -11.16
C ALA A 60 -18.72 8.17 -10.27
N LYS A 61 -18.52 7.68 -9.03
CA LYS A 61 -17.60 8.23 -8.05
C LYS A 61 -16.51 7.22 -7.68
N PHE A 62 -15.42 7.76 -7.15
CA PHE A 62 -14.34 6.97 -6.59
C PHE A 62 -14.79 6.30 -5.29
N VAL A 63 -14.50 4.99 -5.15
CA VAL A 63 -14.80 4.19 -3.93
C VAL A 63 -13.82 4.52 -2.79
N ASN A 64 -14.02 5.69 -2.19
CA ASN A 64 -13.10 6.27 -1.20
C ASN A 64 -13.10 5.51 0.14
N VAL A 65 -14.25 4.96 0.56
CA VAL A 65 -14.35 4.20 1.81
C VAL A 65 -13.60 2.88 1.68
N THR A 66 -13.77 2.19 0.55
CA THR A 66 -13.03 0.96 0.22
C THR A 66 -11.53 1.23 0.19
N ALA A 67 -11.08 2.29 -0.51
CA ALA A 67 -9.66 2.66 -0.59
C ALA A 67 -9.05 3.01 0.78
N SER A 68 -9.80 3.69 1.65
CA SER A 68 -9.36 3.99 3.01
C SER A 68 -9.26 2.73 3.87
N THR A 69 -10.22 1.80 3.72
CA THR A 69 -10.21 0.53 4.44
C THR A 69 -9.06 -0.37 4.00
N GLU A 70 -8.79 -0.45 2.70
CA GLU A 70 -7.62 -1.12 2.14
C GLU A 70 -6.31 -0.57 2.74
N SER A 71 -6.18 0.75 2.79
CA SER A 71 -5.01 1.41 3.37
C SER A 71 -4.78 0.99 4.83
N VAL A 72 -5.85 0.95 5.64
CA VAL A 72 -5.77 0.48 7.03
C VAL A 72 -5.31 -0.97 7.11
N VAL A 73 -5.85 -1.85 6.26
CA VAL A 73 -5.46 -3.27 6.27
C VAL A 73 -4.00 -3.46 5.85
N PHE A 74 -3.49 -2.68 4.89
CA PHE A 74 -2.07 -2.73 4.51
C PHE A 74 -1.13 -2.19 5.60
N VAL A 75 -1.57 -1.20 6.38
CA VAL A 75 -0.85 -0.78 7.59
C VAL A 75 -0.79 -1.94 8.60
N LEU A 76 -1.92 -2.58 8.90
CA LEU A 76 -1.96 -3.72 9.82
C LEU A 76 -1.12 -4.90 9.33
N ALA A 77 -1.15 -5.20 8.03
CA ALA A 77 -0.29 -6.19 7.43
C ALA A 77 1.20 -5.83 7.62
N SER A 78 1.58 -4.59 7.32
CA SER A 78 2.95 -4.12 7.52
C SER A 78 3.42 -4.26 8.97
N LEU A 79 2.56 -3.94 9.94
CA LEU A 79 2.86 -4.13 11.38
C LEU A 79 2.98 -5.61 11.75
N TYR A 80 2.13 -6.46 11.20
CA TYR A 80 2.21 -7.90 11.41
C TYR A 80 3.51 -8.49 10.86
N PHE A 81 4.00 -7.99 9.72
CA PHE A 81 5.32 -8.35 9.21
C PHE A 81 6.45 -8.00 10.19
N TYR A 82 6.42 -6.80 10.78
CA TYR A 82 7.41 -6.45 11.82
C TYR A 82 7.32 -7.36 13.03
N TYR A 83 6.10 -7.69 13.47
CA TYR A 83 5.91 -8.66 14.56
C TYR A 83 6.54 -10.04 14.22
N LEU A 84 6.41 -10.51 12.97
CA LEU A 84 7.03 -11.76 12.53
C LEU A 84 8.57 -11.67 12.54
N ILE A 85 9.15 -10.58 12.06
CA ILE A 85 10.62 -10.37 12.12
C ILE A 85 11.10 -10.37 13.57
N LEU A 86 10.41 -9.66 14.47
CA LEU A 86 10.82 -9.56 15.88
C LEU A 86 10.77 -10.90 16.61
N ARG A 87 9.90 -11.80 16.16
CA ARG A 87 9.75 -13.15 16.73
C ARG A 87 10.74 -14.15 16.13
N ASP A 88 11.34 -13.84 14.98
CA ASP A 88 12.30 -14.71 14.34
C ASP A 88 13.65 -14.65 15.07
N ASP A 89 14.23 -15.81 15.37
CA ASP A 89 15.52 -15.92 16.06
C ASP A 89 16.71 -15.67 15.12
N GLN A 90 16.45 -15.56 13.81
CA GLN A 90 17.49 -15.35 12.80
C GLN A 90 17.99 -13.89 12.82
N TYR A 91 19.31 -13.73 12.85
CA TYR A 91 19.92 -12.40 12.69
C TYR A 91 19.79 -11.91 11.24
N ILE A 92 18.99 -10.86 11.05
CA ILE A 92 18.77 -10.22 9.75
C ILE A 92 19.34 -8.81 9.78
N VAL A 93 20.22 -8.49 8.83
CA VAL A 93 20.71 -7.12 8.63
C VAL A 93 19.62 -6.33 7.90
N LEU A 94 18.77 -5.60 8.65
CA LEU A 94 17.60 -4.88 8.13
C LEU A 94 17.93 -3.96 6.95
N ASN A 95 19.03 -3.21 7.01
CA ASN A 95 19.42 -2.26 5.96
C ASN A 95 19.63 -2.94 4.60
N SER A 96 20.10 -4.19 4.58
CA SER A 96 20.33 -4.95 3.35
C SER A 96 19.17 -5.89 3.02
N TYR A 97 18.11 -5.91 3.85
CA TYR A 97 16.99 -6.84 3.70
C TYR A 97 15.92 -6.25 2.78
N ALA A 98 15.84 -6.75 1.55
CA ALA A 98 14.92 -6.23 0.53
C ALA A 98 13.44 -6.16 1.00
N PRO A 99 12.87 -7.18 1.68
CA PRO A 99 11.47 -7.11 2.11
C PRO A 99 11.20 -6.02 3.15
N PHE A 100 12.17 -5.69 4.00
CA PHE A 100 12.04 -4.59 4.96
C PHE A 100 11.78 -3.26 4.26
N TRP A 101 12.55 -2.93 3.23
CA TRP A 101 12.36 -1.68 2.49
C TRP A 101 11.06 -1.64 1.69
N TRP A 102 10.65 -2.78 1.12
CA TRP A 102 9.37 -2.86 0.42
C TRP A 102 8.20 -2.60 1.37
N VAL A 103 8.17 -3.29 2.52
CA VAL A 103 7.12 -3.12 3.55
C VAL A 103 7.17 -1.73 4.16
N ASN A 104 8.35 -1.15 4.39
CA ASN A 104 8.46 0.20 4.95
C ASN A 104 7.88 1.26 4.01
N GLY A 105 8.15 1.16 2.70
CA GLY A 105 7.53 2.03 1.70
C GLY A 105 6.00 1.92 1.72
N THR A 106 5.49 0.69 1.72
CA THR A 106 4.05 0.39 1.82
C THR A 106 3.45 0.98 3.10
N LEU A 107 4.07 0.75 4.27
CA LEU A 107 3.61 1.29 5.55
C LEU A 107 3.51 2.82 5.52
N ILE A 108 4.58 3.50 5.09
CA ILE A 108 4.64 4.98 5.05
C ILE A 108 3.53 5.51 4.14
N PHE A 109 3.37 4.93 2.95
CA PHE A 109 2.39 5.36 1.96
C PHE A 109 0.96 5.18 2.48
N TYR A 110 0.58 3.98 2.91
CA TYR A 110 -0.80 3.69 3.33
C TYR A 110 -1.16 4.32 4.67
N PHE A 111 -0.20 4.43 5.60
CA PHE A 111 -0.41 5.19 6.83
C PHE A 111 -0.61 6.68 6.54
N GLY A 112 0.25 7.27 5.70
CA GLY A 112 0.13 8.67 5.28
C GLY A 112 -1.16 8.95 4.50
N SER A 113 -1.58 8.03 3.62
CA SER A 113 -2.84 8.10 2.90
C SER A 113 -4.03 8.07 3.85
N THR A 114 -4.02 7.16 4.82
CA THR A 114 -5.08 7.06 5.85
C THR A 114 -5.17 8.33 6.67
N ALA A 115 -4.04 8.85 7.15
CA ALA A 115 -4.00 10.12 7.90
C ALA A 115 -4.54 11.28 7.05
N THR A 116 -4.12 11.38 5.78
CA THR A 116 -4.59 12.42 4.86
C THR A 116 -6.09 12.33 4.60
N ASN A 117 -6.65 11.12 4.47
CA ASN A 117 -8.08 10.90 4.28
C ASN A 117 -8.89 11.25 5.54
N ILE A 118 -8.41 10.91 6.74
CA ILE A 118 -9.08 11.23 8.01
C ILE A 118 -9.09 12.74 8.25
N PHE A 119 -7.95 13.41 8.02
CA PHE A 119 -7.83 14.85 8.26
C PHE A 119 -8.25 15.70 7.04
N ASN A 120 -8.80 15.09 5.99
CA ASN A 120 -9.13 15.78 4.74
C ASN A 120 -10.07 16.97 4.97
N ASP A 121 -11.07 16.82 5.84
CA ASP A 121 -12.05 17.89 6.13
C ASP A 121 -11.41 19.10 6.82
N TYR A 122 -10.37 18.87 7.63
CA TYR A 122 -9.59 19.95 8.27
C TYR A 122 -8.61 20.59 7.29
N LEU A 123 -8.01 19.80 6.39
CA LEU A 123 -7.03 20.27 5.41
C LEU A 123 -7.64 21.16 4.31
N VAL A 124 -8.94 21.00 4.02
CA VAL A 124 -9.65 21.80 3.00
C VAL A 124 -10.00 23.20 3.48
N HIS A 125 -10.16 23.41 4.80
CA HIS A 125 -10.66 24.68 5.33
C HIS A 125 -9.59 25.77 5.55
N GLU A 126 -8.32 25.41 5.68
CA GLU A 126 -7.35 26.29 6.33
C GLU A 126 -6.48 27.15 5.38
N ILE A 127 -6.34 26.82 4.08
CA ILE A 127 -5.26 27.47 3.28
C ILE A 127 -5.75 27.94 1.91
N LYS A 128 -6.29 29.17 1.85
CA LYS A 128 -6.52 29.93 0.60
C LYS A 128 -5.23 30.45 -0.06
N LEU A 129 -4.05 30.20 0.56
CA LEU A 129 -2.77 30.80 0.18
C LEU A 129 -1.93 29.92 -0.76
N ILE A 130 -2.23 28.63 -0.84
CA ILE A 130 -1.55 27.66 -1.72
C ILE A 130 -2.49 27.37 -2.90
N THR A 131 -2.04 27.64 -4.11
CA THR A 131 -2.78 27.36 -5.36
C THR A 131 -2.94 25.86 -5.65
N MET A 132 -2.24 25.00 -4.92
CA MET A 132 -2.31 23.54 -4.98
C MET A 132 -3.01 22.93 -3.75
N SER A 133 -3.78 21.87 -3.97
CA SER A 133 -4.40 21.12 -2.88
C SER A 133 -3.33 20.49 -1.98
N ILE A 134 -3.42 20.69 -0.66
CA ILE A 134 -2.50 20.06 0.31
C ILE A 134 -2.52 18.54 0.16
N ARG A 135 -3.70 17.97 -0.10
CA ARG A 135 -3.88 16.55 -0.42
C ARG A 135 -2.96 16.13 -1.56
N TYR A 136 -2.93 16.90 -2.66
CA TYR A 136 -2.07 16.61 -3.81
C TYR A 136 -0.58 16.58 -3.41
N VAL A 137 -0.12 17.61 -2.69
CA VAL A 137 1.29 17.69 -2.23
C VAL A 137 1.64 16.50 -1.34
N THR A 138 0.78 16.15 -0.38
CA THR A 138 1.02 15.01 0.51
C THR A 138 1.11 13.70 -0.26
N TYR A 139 0.17 13.42 -1.17
CA TYR A 139 0.23 12.21 -2.00
C TYR A 139 1.45 12.19 -2.93
N SER A 140 1.92 13.34 -3.43
CA SER A 140 3.17 13.40 -4.20
C SER A 140 4.38 13.01 -3.35
N ILE A 141 4.49 13.52 -2.12
CA ILE A 141 5.58 13.17 -1.20
C ILE A 141 5.52 11.68 -0.85
N LEU A 142 4.34 11.18 -0.50
CA LEU A 142 4.14 9.76 -0.17
C LEU A 142 4.52 8.84 -1.34
N ASN A 143 4.15 9.20 -2.57
CA ASN A 143 4.54 8.43 -3.76
C ASN A 143 6.06 8.42 -3.98
N VAL A 144 6.74 9.57 -3.81
CA VAL A 144 8.20 9.63 -3.93
C VAL A 144 8.86 8.72 -2.90
N LEU A 145 8.40 8.75 -1.64
CA LEU A 145 8.92 7.87 -0.59
C LEU A 145 8.66 6.40 -0.90
N LEU A 146 7.45 6.05 -1.34
CA LEU A 146 7.09 4.69 -1.75
C LEU A 146 8.03 4.16 -2.83
N TYR A 147 8.18 4.92 -3.93
CA TYR A 147 9.01 4.51 -5.05
C TYR A 147 10.50 4.49 -4.70
N ALA A 148 10.98 5.39 -3.85
CA ALA A 148 12.35 5.34 -3.36
C ALA A 148 12.62 4.06 -2.56
N CYS A 149 11.73 3.72 -1.63
CA CYS A 149 11.82 2.51 -0.82
C CYS A 149 11.72 1.23 -1.67
N TRP A 150 10.79 1.16 -2.61
CA TRP A 150 10.65 0.01 -3.52
C TRP A 150 11.85 -0.13 -4.45
N SER A 151 12.33 0.97 -5.03
CA SER A 151 13.54 0.96 -5.86
C SER A 151 14.74 0.44 -5.07
N TYR A 152 14.90 0.91 -3.83
CA TYR A 152 15.95 0.43 -2.95
C TYR A 152 15.80 -1.06 -2.59
N ALA A 153 14.57 -1.53 -2.35
CA ALA A 153 14.29 -2.95 -2.13
C ALA A 153 14.77 -3.83 -3.30
N PHE A 154 14.52 -3.40 -4.55
CA PHE A 154 15.01 -4.11 -5.73
C PHE A 154 16.53 -4.10 -5.84
N ILE A 155 17.18 -2.97 -5.51
CA ILE A 155 18.65 -2.87 -5.46
C ILE A 155 19.22 -3.85 -4.43
N CYS A 156 18.66 -3.88 -3.21
CA CYS A 156 19.06 -4.85 -2.18
C CYS A 156 18.92 -6.29 -2.69
N ARG A 157 17.82 -6.62 -3.35
CA ARG A 157 17.59 -7.97 -3.90
C ARG A 157 18.59 -8.33 -5.00
N PHE A 158 18.94 -7.36 -5.85
CA PHE A 158 19.95 -7.53 -6.89
C PHE A 158 21.34 -7.80 -6.29
N LEU A 159 21.75 -7.00 -5.30
CA LEU A 159 23.02 -7.17 -4.60
C LEU A 159 23.10 -8.51 -3.89
N GLN A 160 22.05 -8.92 -3.16
CA GLN A 160 21.97 -10.22 -2.50
C GLN A 160 22.20 -11.39 -3.46
N ARG A 161 21.61 -11.34 -4.67
CA ARG A 161 21.80 -12.38 -5.69
C ARG A 161 23.23 -12.40 -6.22
N LYS A 162 23.82 -11.23 -6.47
CA LYS A 162 25.19 -11.10 -6.99
C LYS A 162 26.23 -11.66 -6.01
N TYR A 163 26.09 -11.37 -4.71
CA TYR A 163 26.97 -11.92 -3.68
C TYR A 163 26.87 -13.45 -3.62
N TYR A 164 25.65 -14.00 -3.66
CA TYR A 164 25.44 -15.45 -3.64
C TYR A 164 26.09 -16.15 -4.84
N SER A 165 25.96 -15.58 -6.05
CA SER A 165 26.59 -16.14 -7.26
C SER A 165 28.12 -16.03 -7.28
N SER A 166 28.71 -15.14 -6.47
CA SER A 166 30.18 -14.97 -6.40
C SER A 166 30.81 -15.87 -5.32
N SER A 167 30.01 -16.45 -4.43
CA SER A 167 30.44 -17.34 -3.35
C SER A 167 30.31 -18.84 -3.67
N VAL A 168 29.77 -19.18 -4.85
CA VAL A 168 29.66 -20.55 -5.39
C VAL A 168 30.71 -20.70 -6.50
#